data_AF-A0A3D4YQJ9-F1
#
_entry.id   AF-A0A3D4YQJ9-F1
#
_cell.length_a   1.000
_cell.length_b   1.000
_cell.length_c   1.000
_cell.angle_alpha   90.00
_cell.angle_beta   90.00
_cell.angle_gamma   90.00
#
_symmetry.space_group_name_H-M   'P 1'
#
loop_
_entity.id
_entity.type
_entity.pdbx_description
1 polymer ?
#
loop_
_entity_poly.entity_id
_entity_poly.type
_entity_poly.pdbx_seq_one_letter_code
_entity_poly.pdbx_strand_id
1 'polypeptide(L)'
;MGNRANLSLLSTALALTLIAPASLAQSQLLNASARSAQLRTDSLQISHHAHDLQANFEHRRRQMLPRFYIGSADHCLIVGRFCEWHPNLSDYVVPDEGKNIVRARAELLRELEKASAALPGDDWIIGQRVRYLTEGHDTSAVDVARSCRATRWWCDALLGLAQHVGGNYAGSDSAYAAALDEMPSTTRCHWLNLAPLLDDDIRDTYKKMSCGQREAADARIWWVADPLFMTPGNERRTEHFSRVLHTALQQNAANTYGFNWGGDLAELILRFGWAEKWTQEPSQSMYAESKPSITGHEREPGYHFFLTQQPPDSLALIVDSVFDIYQFPPREQYAPVYTRAFVRLDAQVARFRRGDSTKVVAAYDVSTDTIFGRRKFTAALIATGGAATSESKSEVVESPVRNVLTVSTPWKEQLIGVELLANDSAAAARWRSGFAEIPLDSGKISVSDLLFVDGAPSLPGDLDEAIPHVHGGTTFSHDQKIGLFWELYGKTPADSALPISLTITPVDAGLLRRAFRALRIAPKATP
;
A
#
# COMPACT_ATOMS: atom_id res chain seq x y z
N MET A 1 92.00 53.01 16.12
CA MET A 1 92.70 54.26 15.74
C MET A 1 92.75 54.31 14.22
N GLY A 2 92.37 55.44 13.61
CA GLY A 2 92.26 55.65 12.16
C GLY A 2 90.83 56.03 11.75
N ASN A 3 90.40 57.27 12.00
CA ASN A 3 90.29 58.41 11.05
C ASN A 3 89.38 58.13 9.84
N ARG A 4 88.18 58.77 9.78
CA ARG A 4 87.86 60.07 9.12
C ARG A 4 88.00 59.99 7.59
N ALA A 5 87.09 60.46 6.73
CA ALA A 5 85.81 61.15 6.84
C ALA A 5 85.12 61.19 5.44
N ASN A 6 83.79 61.33 5.45
CA ASN A 6 82.86 61.98 4.51
C ASN A 6 82.95 61.77 2.99
N LEU A 7 81.81 61.39 2.37
CA LEU A 7 81.05 62.26 1.46
C LEU A 7 79.65 61.68 1.13
N SER A 8 78.62 62.53 1.32
CA SER A 8 77.44 62.75 0.47
C SER A 8 76.16 61.88 0.46
N LEU A 9 75.03 62.62 0.47
CA LEU A 9 73.72 62.43 -0.19
C LEU A 9 72.52 61.90 0.63
N LEU A 10 71.63 62.85 0.96
CA LEU A 10 70.16 62.88 0.74
C LEU A 10 69.39 61.54 0.67
N SER A 11 68.35 61.39 1.53
CA SER A 11 66.98 61.07 1.09
C SER A 11 65.98 61.16 2.26
N THR A 12 65.00 62.05 2.10
CA THR A 12 63.78 62.17 2.91
C THR A 12 62.88 60.95 2.71
N ALA A 13 62.51 60.27 3.79
CA ALA A 13 61.52 59.19 3.76
C ALA A 13 60.10 59.77 3.65
N LEU A 14 59.46 59.58 2.49
CA LEU A 14 58.05 59.89 2.27
C LEU A 14 57.22 58.64 2.61
N ALA A 15 56.42 58.71 3.67
CA ALA A 15 55.43 57.69 3.99
C ALA A 15 54.24 57.83 3.02
N LEU A 16 54.17 57.00 1.97
CA LEU A 16 52.96 56.84 1.15
C LEU A 16 51.97 55.94 1.87
N THR A 17 50.91 56.53 2.41
CA THR A 17 49.66 55.84 2.73
C THR A 17 48.98 55.39 1.43
N LEU A 18 49.02 54.09 1.15
CA LEU A 18 48.18 53.44 0.14
C LEU A 18 46.72 53.48 0.61
N ILE A 19 45.94 54.45 0.13
CA ILE A 19 44.48 54.43 0.23
C ILE A 19 43.98 53.52 -0.91
N ALA A 20 43.67 52.27 -0.59
CA ALA A 20 42.97 51.37 -1.53
C ALA A 20 41.51 51.85 -1.73
N PRO A 21 40.88 51.62 -2.90
CA PRO A 21 39.51 52.06 -3.17
C PRO A 21 38.52 51.10 -2.49
N ALA A 22 38.31 51.25 -1.18
CA ALA A 22 37.37 50.42 -0.41
C ALA A 22 35.88 50.72 -0.71
N SER A 23 35.57 51.88 -1.33
CA SER A 23 34.20 52.42 -1.42
C SER A 23 33.30 51.74 -2.46
N LEU A 24 33.85 51.31 -3.62
CA LEU A 24 33.05 50.67 -4.68
C LEU A 24 32.74 49.20 -4.35
N ALA A 25 33.67 48.46 -3.72
CA ALA A 25 33.43 47.09 -3.29
C ALA A 25 32.44 47.01 -2.12
N GLN A 26 32.52 47.94 -1.15
CA GLN A 26 31.55 48.04 -0.05
C GLN A 26 30.14 48.39 -0.53
N SER A 27 30.00 49.33 -1.48
CA SER A 27 28.68 49.69 -2.02
C SER A 27 28.05 48.56 -2.85
N GLN A 28 28.83 47.78 -3.59
CA GLN A 28 28.33 46.58 -4.28
C GLN A 28 27.86 45.49 -3.30
N LEU A 29 28.60 45.25 -2.22
CA LEU A 29 28.21 44.29 -1.18
C LEU A 29 26.96 44.72 -0.41
N LEU A 30 26.81 46.01 -0.09
CA LEU A 30 25.62 46.58 0.55
C LEU A 30 24.38 46.53 -0.37
N ASN A 31 24.56 46.76 -1.68
CA ASN A 31 23.47 46.62 -2.64
C ASN A 31 23.05 45.15 -2.86
N ALA A 32 24.00 44.22 -2.85
CA ALA A 32 23.71 42.78 -2.92
C ALA A 32 23.00 42.28 -1.65
N SER A 33 23.40 42.77 -0.48
CA SER A 33 22.73 42.43 0.79
C SER A 33 21.32 43.03 0.88
N ALA A 34 21.13 44.28 0.44
CA ALA A 34 19.80 44.90 0.37
C ALA A 34 18.87 44.18 -0.62
N ARG A 35 19.36 43.83 -1.82
CA ARG A 35 18.59 43.04 -2.81
C ARG A 35 18.23 41.65 -2.29
N SER A 36 19.14 40.96 -1.63
CA SER A 36 18.84 39.66 -1.02
C SER A 36 17.87 39.76 0.17
N ALA A 37 17.88 40.87 0.91
CA ALA A 37 16.89 41.13 1.95
C ALA A 37 15.50 41.41 1.36
N GLN A 38 15.44 42.19 0.27
CA GLN A 38 14.18 42.46 -0.44
C GLN A 38 13.59 41.17 -1.03
N LEU A 39 14.39 40.39 -1.77
CA LEU A 39 13.95 39.11 -2.33
C LEU A 39 13.43 38.17 -1.26
N ARG A 40 14.10 38.08 -0.09
CA ARG A 40 13.61 37.28 1.05
C ARG A 40 12.28 37.78 1.58
N THR A 41 12.09 39.10 1.66
CA THR A 41 10.83 39.70 2.12
C THR A 41 9.69 39.40 1.15
N ASP A 42 9.94 39.56 -0.15
CA ASP A 42 8.96 39.28 -1.20
C ASP A 42 8.59 37.79 -1.22
N SER A 43 9.58 36.89 -1.02
CA SER A 43 9.32 35.45 -0.90
C SER A 43 8.45 35.12 0.32
N LEU A 44 8.74 35.70 1.49
CA LEU A 44 7.92 35.48 2.68
C LEU A 44 6.49 35.99 2.47
N GLN A 45 6.31 37.14 1.84
CA GLN A 45 4.97 37.69 1.55
C GLN A 45 4.15 36.78 0.62
N ILE A 46 4.76 36.26 -0.45
CA ILE A 46 4.08 35.34 -1.37
C ILE A 46 3.70 34.04 -0.65
N SER A 47 4.61 33.48 0.16
CA SER A 47 4.36 32.27 0.94
C SER A 47 3.20 32.47 1.94
N HIS A 48 3.24 33.56 2.72
CA HIS A 48 2.16 33.92 3.64
C HIS A 48 0.82 34.10 2.92
N HIS A 49 0.81 34.80 1.77
CA HIS A 49 -0.41 34.97 0.99
C HIS A 49 -0.98 33.64 0.49
N ALA A 50 -0.14 32.70 0.06
CA ALA A 50 -0.57 31.37 -0.36
C ALA A 50 -1.18 30.57 0.80
N HIS A 51 -0.62 30.67 2.01
CA HIS A 51 -1.21 30.12 3.24
C HIS A 51 -2.58 30.72 3.54
N ASP A 52 -2.72 32.05 3.45
CA ASP A 52 -4.00 32.74 3.67
C ASP A 52 -5.07 32.32 2.65
N LEU A 53 -4.69 32.19 1.38
CA LEU A 53 -5.58 31.70 0.32
C LEU A 53 -6.09 30.29 0.61
N GLN A 54 -5.19 29.40 1.02
CA GLN A 54 -5.51 28.02 1.39
C GLN A 54 -6.44 27.97 2.62
N ALA A 55 -6.13 28.74 3.67
CA ALA A 55 -6.96 28.81 4.87
C ALA A 55 -8.36 29.37 4.57
N ASN A 56 -8.45 30.39 3.73
CA ASN A 56 -9.72 30.97 3.27
C ASN A 56 -10.55 29.99 2.43
N PHE A 57 -9.90 29.17 1.60
CA PHE A 57 -10.59 28.10 0.89
C PHE A 57 -11.20 27.09 1.87
N GLU A 58 -10.43 26.56 2.81
CA GLU A 58 -10.94 25.56 3.78
C GLU A 58 -12.03 26.13 4.68
N HIS A 59 -11.93 27.40 5.06
CA HIS A 59 -12.99 28.09 5.80
C HIS A 59 -14.31 28.15 5.02
N ARG A 60 -14.26 28.53 3.74
CA ARG A 60 -15.45 28.57 2.88
C ARG A 60 -15.96 27.17 2.56
N ARG A 61 -15.07 26.19 2.33
CA ARG A 61 -15.40 24.79 2.02
C ARG A 61 -16.35 24.24 3.07
N ARG A 62 -16.01 24.36 4.36
CA ARG A 62 -16.85 23.90 5.49
C ARG A 62 -18.28 24.42 5.45
N GLN A 63 -18.47 25.69 5.12
CA GLN A 63 -19.80 26.32 5.06
C GLN A 63 -20.63 25.82 3.89
N MET A 64 -19.98 25.33 2.83
CA MET A 64 -20.61 24.86 1.60
C MET A 64 -20.79 23.33 1.53
N LEU A 65 -20.32 22.59 2.55
CA LEU A 65 -20.42 21.13 2.57
C LEU A 65 -21.88 20.66 2.52
N PRO A 66 -22.19 19.56 1.82
CA PRO A 66 -23.52 18.98 1.83
C PRO A 66 -23.89 18.53 3.25
N ARG A 67 -25.16 18.71 3.61
CA ARG A 67 -25.70 18.16 4.86
C ARG A 67 -26.02 16.70 4.67
N PHE A 68 -25.44 15.85 5.52
CA PHE A 68 -25.65 14.41 5.47
C PHE A 68 -25.42 13.83 6.86
N TYR A 69 -26.29 12.92 7.28
CA TYR A 69 -26.27 12.31 8.61
C TYR A 69 -26.06 10.81 8.45
N ILE A 70 -24.98 10.30 9.04
CA ILE A 70 -24.62 8.87 8.96
C ILE A 70 -25.09 8.06 10.17
N GLY A 71 -25.73 8.70 11.15
CA GLY A 71 -26.09 8.07 12.42
C GLY A 71 -25.00 8.22 13.47
N SER A 72 -25.16 7.50 14.58
CA SER A 72 -24.18 7.40 15.65
C SER A 72 -23.80 5.93 15.86
N ALA A 73 -22.52 5.67 16.10
CA ALA A 73 -22.05 4.35 16.51
C ALA A 73 -22.26 4.13 18.01
N ASP A 74 -22.80 2.96 18.40
CA ASP A 74 -22.80 2.51 19.80
C ASP A 74 -21.39 2.17 20.29
N HIS A 75 -20.52 1.69 19.39
CA HIS A 75 -19.12 1.40 19.62
C HIS A 75 -18.27 1.85 18.43
N CYS A 76 -17.12 2.48 18.70
CA CYS A 76 -16.16 2.90 17.70
C CYS A 76 -14.73 2.79 18.22
N LEU A 77 -13.77 2.77 17.29
CA LEU A 77 -12.36 2.85 17.59
C LEU A 77 -11.98 4.30 17.91
N ILE A 78 -11.49 4.55 19.12
CA ILE A 78 -11.06 5.89 19.52
C ILE A 78 -9.61 6.15 19.08
N VAL A 79 -9.43 7.20 18.28
CA VAL A 79 -8.12 7.72 17.87
C VAL A 79 -8.05 9.20 18.26
N GLY A 80 -7.47 9.47 19.43
CA GLY A 80 -7.41 10.82 20.00
C GLY A 80 -8.79 11.47 20.13
N ARG A 81 -9.06 12.49 19.30
CA ARG A 81 -10.34 13.23 19.28
C ARG A 81 -11.44 12.58 18.42
N PHE A 82 -11.12 11.51 17.70
CA PHE A 82 -12.00 10.90 16.71
C PHE A 82 -12.53 9.55 17.16
N CYS A 83 -13.75 9.27 16.70
CA CYS A 83 -14.47 8.03 16.89
C CYS A 83 -14.62 7.40 15.50
N GLU A 84 -13.69 6.52 15.15
CA GLU A 84 -13.61 5.86 13.85
C GLU A 84 -14.54 4.65 13.84
N TRP A 85 -15.46 4.61 12.89
CA TRP A 85 -16.38 3.50 12.71
C TRP A 85 -16.83 3.43 11.26
N HIS A 86 -17.01 2.20 10.77
CA HIS A 86 -17.45 1.92 9.42
C HIS A 86 -18.90 1.45 9.47
N PRO A 87 -19.90 2.33 9.19
CA PRO A 87 -21.27 1.88 9.05
C PRO A 87 -21.38 0.87 7.90
N ASN A 88 -22.40 0.02 7.92
CA ASN A 88 -22.69 -0.79 6.75
C ASN A 88 -23.24 0.12 5.62
N LEU A 89 -22.34 0.70 4.82
CA LEU A 89 -22.66 1.69 3.78
C LEU A 89 -23.43 1.12 2.58
N SER A 90 -23.75 -0.18 2.56
CA SER A 90 -24.65 -0.75 1.54
C SER A 90 -26.03 -0.06 1.48
N ASP A 91 -26.39 0.68 2.55
CA ASP A 91 -27.67 1.36 2.68
C ASP A 91 -27.64 2.86 2.29
N TYR A 92 -26.48 3.48 2.06
CA TYR A 92 -26.41 4.94 1.82
C TYR A 92 -25.33 5.37 0.83
N VAL A 93 -25.63 6.40 0.02
CA VAL A 93 -24.68 7.03 -0.90
C VAL A 93 -24.27 8.40 -0.34
N VAL A 94 -22.99 8.52 0.05
CA VAL A 94 -22.42 9.79 0.52
C VAL A 94 -22.45 10.83 -0.61
N PRO A 95 -23.05 12.03 -0.41
CA PRO A 95 -23.13 13.06 -1.42
C PRO A 95 -21.76 13.54 -1.91
N ASP A 96 -21.66 13.83 -3.20
CA ASP A 96 -20.46 14.45 -3.78
C ASP A 96 -20.32 15.93 -3.37
N GLU A 97 -19.11 16.46 -3.53
CA GLU A 97 -18.86 17.89 -3.29
C GLU A 97 -19.72 18.77 -4.21
N GLY A 98 -20.31 19.82 -3.63
CA GLY A 98 -21.11 20.77 -4.39
C GLY A 98 -20.28 21.59 -5.40
N LYS A 99 -20.91 21.98 -6.51
CA LYS A 99 -20.28 22.76 -7.61
C LYS A 99 -19.56 24.04 -7.14
N ASN A 100 -20.02 24.64 -6.04
CA ASN A 100 -19.39 25.84 -5.48
C ASN A 100 -18.01 25.54 -4.84
N ILE A 101 -17.85 24.37 -4.20
CA ILE A 101 -16.56 23.92 -3.68
C ILE A 101 -15.61 23.63 -4.84
N VAL A 102 -16.08 22.93 -5.88
CA VAL A 102 -15.30 22.66 -7.11
C VAL A 102 -14.79 23.97 -7.74
N ARG A 103 -15.66 24.98 -7.86
CA ARG A 103 -15.26 26.31 -8.36
C ARG A 103 -14.22 26.99 -7.47
N ALA A 104 -14.44 26.99 -6.15
CA ALA A 104 -13.52 27.60 -5.19
C ALA A 104 -12.15 26.90 -5.16
N ARG A 105 -12.12 25.57 -5.36
CA ARG A 105 -10.88 24.78 -5.50
C ARG A 105 -10.12 25.18 -6.76
N ALA A 106 -10.83 25.33 -7.89
CA ALA A 106 -10.23 25.81 -9.13
C ALA A 106 -9.69 27.25 -9.01
N GLU A 107 -10.36 28.13 -8.26
CA GLU A 107 -9.85 29.47 -7.93
C GLU A 107 -8.56 29.41 -7.10
N LEU A 108 -8.54 28.61 -6.03
CA LEU A 108 -7.34 28.39 -5.21
C LEU A 108 -6.18 27.88 -6.07
N LEU A 109 -6.41 26.87 -6.91
CA LEU A 109 -5.38 26.27 -7.76
C LEU A 109 -4.74 27.28 -8.73
N ARG A 110 -5.52 28.22 -9.29
CA ARG A 110 -4.99 29.30 -10.14
C ARG A 110 -4.09 30.27 -9.37
N GLU A 111 -4.44 30.60 -8.13
CA GLU A 111 -3.61 31.49 -7.32
C GLU A 111 -2.34 30.77 -6.82
N LEU A 112 -2.44 29.51 -6.43
CA LEU A 112 -1.28 28.70 -6.09
C LEU A 112 -0.34 28.49 -7.28
N GLU A 113 -0.87 28.37 -8.51
CA GLU A 113 -0.06 28.33 -9.73
C GLU A 113 0.78 29.60 -9.90
N LYS A 114 0.17 30.79 -9.75
CA LYS A 114 0.90 32.06 -9.80
C LYS A 114 1.98 32.13 -8.70
N ALA A 115 1.64 31.72 -7.48
CA ALA A 115 2.58 31.69 -6.37
C ALA A 115 3.74 30.73 -6.63
N SER A 116 3.47 29.55 -7.20
CA SER A 116 4.48 28.55 -7.57
C SER A 116 5.35 29.02 -8.75
N ALA A 117 4.83 29.81 -9.68
CA ALA A 117 5.63 30.44 -10.72
C ALA A 117 6.61 31.48 -10.16
N ALA A 118 6.17 32.25 -9.15
CA ALA A 118 7.00 33.26 -8.50
C ALA A 118 8.02 32.65 -7.50
N LEU A 119 7.64 31.56 -6.82
CA LEU A 119 8.46 30.81 -5.86
C LEU A 119 8.53 29.33 -6.22
N PRO A 120 9.25 28.95 -7.29
CA PRO A 120 9.27 27.57 -7.79
C PRO A 120 9.96 26.57 -6.86
N GLY A 121 10.75 27.06 -5.89
CA GLY A 121 11.47 26.26 -4.91
C GLY A 121 10.72 26.04 -3.58
N ASP A 122 9.50 26.56 -3.43
CA ASP A 122 8.73 26.46 -2.19
C ASP A 122 7.97 25.11 -2.12
N ASP A 123 8.42 24.23 -1.22
CA ASP A 123 7.86 22.88 -1.02
C ASP A 123 6.37 22.92 -0.64
N TRP A 124 5.96 23.90 0.18
CA TRP A 124 4.59 23.97 0.68
C TRP A 124 3.62 24.36 -0.44
N ILE A 125 3.96 25.38 -1.24
CA ILE A 125 3.10 25.86 -2.34
C ILE A 125 2.88 24.75 -3.37
N ILE A 126 3.95 24.10 -3.85
CA ILE A 126 3.82 23.01 -4.83
C ILE A 126 3.11 21.80 -4.22
N GLY A 127 3.34 21.52 -2.94
CA GLY A 127 2.64 20.47 -2.20
C GLY A 127 1.12 20.70 -2.17
N GLN A 128 0.68 21.91 -1.82
CA GLN A 128 -0.76 22.23 -1.83
C GLN A 128 -1.36 22.17 -3.24
N ARG A 129 -0.61 22.58 -4.29
CA ARG A 129 -1.09 22.44 -5.67
C ARG A 129 -1.38 20.98 -6.01
N VAL A 130 -0.42 20.09 -5.77
CA VAL A 130 -0.59 18.65 -6.07
C VAL A 130 -1.71 18.07 -5.21
N ARG A 131 -1.76 18.38 -3.91
CA ARG A 131 -2.85 17.94 -3.01
C ARG A 131 -4.23 18.30 -3.54
N TYR A 132 -4.45 19.56 -3.92
CA TYR A 132 -5.77 20.00 -4.35
C TYR A 132 -6.14 19.52 -5.75
N LEU A 133 -5.15 19.22 -6.61
CA LEU A 133 -5.38 18.53 -7.87
C LEU A 133 -5.77 17.06 -7.64
N THR A 134 -5.07 16.34 -6.75
CA THR A 134 -5.37 14.94 -6.46
C THR A 134 -6.70 14.77 -5.72
N GLU A 135 -7.02 15.63 -4.75
CA GLU A 135 -8.35 15.68 -4.11
C GLU A 135 -9.48 15.92 -5.13
N GLY A 136 -9.20 16.61 -6.24
CA GLY A 136 -10.17 16.86 -7.32
C GLY A 136 -10.15 15.80 -8.44
N HIS A 137 -9.33 14.75 -8.32
CA HIS A 137 -9.04 13.77 -9.37
C HIS A 137 -8.62 14.41 -10.71
N ASP A 138 -7.90 15.54 -10.65
CA ASP A 138 -7.40 16.23 -11.84
C ASP A 138 -6.14 15.52 -12.36
N THR A 139 -6.22 15.04 -13.60
CA THR A 139 -5.13 14.27 -14.24
C THR A 139 -3.86 15.09 -14.46
N SER A 140 -3.94 16.44 -14.44
CA SER A 140 -2.78 17.32 -14.56
C SER A 140 -1.86 17.27 -13.33
N ALA A 141 -2.28 16.67 -12.21
CA ALA A 141 -1.46 16.49 -11.02
C ALA A 141 -0.09 15.87 -11.31
N VAL A 142 -0.04 14.88 -12.21
CA VAL A 142 1.20 14.19 -12.60
C VAL A 142 2.15 15.15 -13.31
N ASP A 143 1.65 15.97 -14.23
CA ASP A 143 2.49 16.92 -14.99
C ASP A 143 2.97 18.08 -14.13
N VAL A 144 2.14 18.53 -13.18
CA VAL A 144 2.54 19.52 -12.16
C VAL A 144 3.64 18.96 -11.26
N ALA A 145 3.51 17.72 -10.79
CA ALA A 145 4.52 17.07 -9.97
C ALA A 145 5.84 16.85 -10.74
N ARG A 146 5.79 16.43 -12.02
CA ARG A 146 6.97 16.32 -12.89
C ARG A 146 7.69 17.64 -13.12
N SER A 147 6.93 18.75 -13.13
CA SER A 147 7.46 20.10 -13.34
C SER A 147 7.94 20.76 -12.05
N CYS A 148 7.89 20.06 -10.91
CA CYS A 148 8.30 20.54 -9.61
C CYS A 148 9.79 20.91 -9.60
N ARG A 149 10.12 22.05 -8.99
CA ARG A 149 11.49 22.59 -8.86
C ARG A 149 11.87 22.87 -7.39
N ALA A 150 11.13 22.27 -6.48
CA ALA A 150 11.36 22.38 -5.04
C ALA A 150 12.40 21.35 -4.59
N THR A 151 12.37 20.92 -3.33
CA THR A 151 13.30 19.90 -2.83
C THR A 151 13.11 18.60 -3.62
N ARG A 152 14.21 18.00 -4.10
CA ARG A 152 14.15 16.85 -5.04
C ARG A 152 13.32 15.67 -4.51
N TRP A 153 13.64 15.17 -3.31
CA TRP A 153 12.90 14.05 -2.70
C TRP A 153 11.42 14.40 -2.48
N TRP A 154 11.10 15.67 -2.22
CA TRP A 154 9.73 16.14 -2.05
C TRP A 154 8.97 16.12 -3.38
N CYS A 155 9.60 16.62 -4.46
CA CYS A 155 9.04 16.52 -5.81
C CYS A 155 8.78 15.06 -6.23
N ASP A 156 9.72 14.15 -5.95
CA ASP A 156 9.56 12.72 -6.24
C ASP A 156 8.41 12.10 -5.44
N ALA A 157 8.25 12.47 -4.16
CA ALA A 157 7.11 12.03 -3.35
C ALA A 157 5.77 12.56 -3.89
N LEU A 158 5.71 13.84 -4.30
CA LEU A 158 4.52 14.42 -4.91
C LEU A 158 4.14 13.72 -6.23
N LEU A 159 5.14 13.32 -7.02
CA LEU A 159 4.93 12.51 -8.21
C LEU A 159 4.38 11.13 -7.86
N GLY A 160 4.92 10.50 -6.81
CA GLY A 160 4.42 9.25 -6.26
C GLY A 160 2.93 9.32 -5.90
N LEU A 161 2.50 10.36 -5.20
CA LEU A 161 1.09 10.58 -4.85
C LEU A 161 0.22 10.77 -6.09
N ALA A 162 0.63 11.64 -7.03
CA ALA A 162 -0.14 11.89 -8.24
C ALA A 162 -0.28 10.63 -9.11
N GLN A 163 0.76 9.81 -9.19
CA GLN A 163 0.72 8.53 -9.91
C GLN A 163 -0.14 7.48 -9.20
N HIS A 164 -0.09 7.42 -7.86
CA HIS A 164 -0.93 6.51 -7.08
C HIS A 164 -2.42 6.82 -7.30
N VAL A 165 -2.82 8.08 -7.14
CA VAL A 165 -4.20 8.52 -7.37
C VAL A 165 -4.61 8.33 -8.84
N GLY A 166 -3.68 8.44 -9.77
CA GLY A 166 -3.88 8.13 -11.19
C GLY A 166 -3.90 6.63 -11.54
N GLY A 167 -3.74 5.73 -10.58
CA GLY A 167 -3.74 4.27 -10.78
C GLY A 167 -2.46 3.69 -11.39
N ASN A 168 -1.38 4.48 -11.51
CA ASN A 168 -0.07 4.01 -11.97
C ASN A 168 0.81 3.63 -10.78
N TYR A 169 0.52 2.46 -10.18
CA TYR A 169 1.21 2.00 -8.96
C TYR A 169 2.69 1.69 -9.19
N ALA A 170 3.06 1.06 -10.31
CA ALA A 170 4.48 0.82 -10.66
C ALA A 170 5.27 2.13 -10.81
N GLY A 171 4.68 3.13 -11.46
CA GLY A 171 5.28 4.48 -11.54
C GLY A 171 5.42 5.11 -10.16
N SER A 172 4.34 5.04 -9.36
CA SER A 172 4.31 5.57 -8.00
C SER A 172 5.38 4.94 -7.10
N ASP A 173 5.54 3.62 -7.17
CA ASP A 173 6.53 2.87 -6.41
C ASP A 173 7.95 3.31 -6.76
N SER A 174 8.23 3.53 -8.05
CA SER A 174 9.52 4.04 -8.53
C SER A 174 9.77 5.48 -8.04
N ALA A 175 8.76 6.35 -8.05
CA ALA A 175 8.89 7.73 -7.58
C ALA A 175 9.10 7.79 -6.06
N TYR A 176 8.39 6.98 -5.28
CA TYR A 176 8.62 6.88 -3.84
C TYR A 176 9.98 6.27 -3.49
N ALA A 177 10.47 5.30 -4.27
CA ALA A 177 11.84 4.79 -4.10
C ALA A 177 12.89 5.91 -4.30
N ALA A 178 12.77 6.69 -5.39
CA ALA A 178 13.65 7.84 -5.63
C ALA A 178 13.55 8.90 -4.52
N ALA A 179 12.33 9.17 -4.02
CA ALA A 179 12.12 10.06 -2.89
C ALA A 179 12.85 9.57 -1.64
N LEU A 180 12.68 8.30 -1.27
CA LEU A 180 13.30 7.72 -0.07
C LEU A 180 14.83 7.73 -0.15
N ASP A 181 15.42 7.47 -1.33
CA ASP A 181 16.88 7.44 -1.51
C ASP A 181 17.55 8.80 -1.25
N GLU A 182 16.90 9.90 -1.64
CA GLU A 182 17.40 11.26 -1.47
C GLU A 182 16.94 11.92 -0.13
N MET A 183 16.06 11.25 0.61
CA MET A 183 15.47 11.78 1.83
C MET A 183 16.47 11.77 3.00
N PRO A 184 16.51 12.83 3.84
CA PRO A 184 17.28 12.82 5.07
C PRO A 184 16.94 11.61 5.95
N SER A 185 17.96 10.97 6.54
CA SER A 185 17.79 9.67 7.22
C SER A 185 16.75 9.67 8.34
N THR A 186 16.59 10.77 9.07
CA THR A 186 15.56 10.93 10.11
C THR A 186 14.15 10.95 9.53
N THR A 187 13.95 11.70 8.44
CA THR A 187 12.67 11.77 7.72
C THR A 187 12.35 10.43 7.06
N ARG A 188 13.33 9.80 6.41
CA ARG A 188 13.21 8.46 5.82
C ARG A 188 12.77 7.44 6.85
N CYS A 189 13.36 7.48 8.03
CA CYS A 189 13.00 6.58 9.11
C CYS A 189 11.56 6.77 9.61
N HIS A 190 11.08 8.02 9.63
CA HIS A 190 9.70 8.30 9.99
C HIS A 190 8.72 7.76 8.93
N TRP A 191 9.04 7.91 7.65
CA TRP A 191 8.20 7.46 6.54
C TRP A 191 8.10 5.93 6.44
N LEU A 192 9.17 5.23 6.78
CA LEU A 192 9.20 3.76 6.81
C LEU A 192 8.47 3.16 8.02
N ASN A 193 8.09 3.94 9.03
CA ASN A 193 7.53 3.40 10.26
C ASN A 193 6.11 2.80 10.07
N LEU A 194 6.01 1.47 10.06
CA LEU A 194 4.74 0.75 9.91
C LEU A 194 3.97 0.53 11.22
N ALA A 195 4.53 0.94 12.37
CA ALA A 195 3.94 0.65 13.68
C ALA A 195 2.44 1.03 13.84
N PRO A 196 1.90 2.09 13.22
CA PRO A 196 0.47 2.39 13.28
C PRO A 196 -0.42 1.32 12.64
N LEU A 197 0.09 0.62 11.61
CA LEU A 197 -0.66 -0.33 10.76
C LEU A 197 -0.66 -1.76 11.29
N LEU A 198 0.37 -2.13 12.04
CA LEU A 198 0.57 -3.50 12.50
C LEU A 198 -0.39 -3.85 13.66
N ASP A 199 -0.73 -5.12 13.83
CA ASP A 199 -1.42 -5.60 15.03
C ASP A 199 -0.48 -5.64 16.25
N ASP A 200 -1.05 -5.65 17.46
CA ASP A 200 -0.28 -5.51 18.72
C ASP A 200 0.83 -6.55 18.84
N ASP A 201 0.55 -7.80 18.46
CA ASP A 201 1.50 -8.92 18.50
C ASP A 201 2.78 -8.66 17.67
N ILE A 202 2.65 -7.95 16.55
CA ILE A 202 3.76 -7.64 15.64
C ILE A 202 4.41 -6.31 16.02
N ARG A 203 3.57 -5.33 16.40
CA ARG A 203 3.93 -3.94 16.68
C ARG A 203 5.02 -3.82 17.74
N ASP A 204 4.92 -4.57 18.83
CA ASP A 204 5.84 -4.44 19.96
C ASP A 204 7.25 -4.93 19.63
N THR A 205 7.36 -5.96 18.80
CA THR A 205 8.65 -6.43 18.27
C THR A 205 9.19 -5.43 17.24
N TYR A 206 8.33 -4.94 16.34
CA TYR A 206 8.69 -3.95 15.33
C TYR A 206 9.23 -2.63 15.92
N LYS A 207 8.60 -2.12 16.98
CA LYS A 207 9.02 -0.90 17.67
C LYS A 207 10.43 -0.98 18.26
N LYS A 208 10.90 -2.18 18.62
CA LYS A 208 12.25 -2.41 19.17
C LYS A 208 13.34 -2.45 18.09
N MET A 209 12.96 -2.60 16.81
CA MET A 209 13.90 -2.61 15.70
C MET A 209 14.47 -1.21 15.44
N SER A 210 15.77 -1.16 15.08
CA SER A 210 16.41 0.03 14.51
C SER A 210 15.86 0.34 13.13
N CYS A 211 16.14 1.54 12.63
CA CYS A 211 15.66 1.96 11.30
C CYS A 211 16.06 1.01 10.17
N GLY A 212 17.33 0.62 10.11
CA GLY A 212 17.82 -0.30 9.07
C GLY A 212 17.27 -1.72 9.20
N GLN A 213 16.95 -2.17 10.43
CA GLN A 213 16.27 -3.45 10.63
C GLN A 213 14.83 -3.41 10.13
N ARG A 214 14.12 -2.29 10.34
CA ARG A 214 12.77 -2.09 9.81
C ARG A 214 12.77 -2.09 8.29
N GLU A 215 13.67 -1.34 7.66
CA GLU A 215 13.76 -1.27 6.20
C GLU A 215 13.88 -2.66 5.53
N ALA A 216 14.70 -3.55 6.09
CA ALA A 216 14.81 -4.93 5.61
C ALA A 216 13.54 -5.75 5.84
N ALA A 217 12.87 -5.57 6.99
CA ALA A 217 11.62 -6.26 7.31
C ALA A 217 10.44 -5.75 6.46
N ASP A 218 10.37 -4.44 6.25
CA ASP A 218 9.29 -3.75 5.53
C ASP A 218 9.18 -4.24 4.10
N ALA A 219 10.29 -4.52 3.42
CA ALA A 219 10.29 -5.06 2.05
C ALA A 219 9.50 -6.39 1.96
N ARG A 220 9.67 -7.28 2.95
CA ARG A 220 8.92 -8.54 3.03
C ARG A 220 7.47 -8.31 3.40
N ILE A 221 7.21 -7.42 4.37
CA ILE A 221 5.86 -7.07 4.81
C ILE A 221 5.04 -6.54 3.62
N TRP A 222 5.60 -5.58 2.87
CA TRP A 222 4.94 -4.99 1.72
C TRP A 222 4.68 -6.02 0.62
N TRP A 223 5.68 -6.82 0.26
CA TRP A 223 5.52 -7.86 -0.75
C TRP A 223 4.41 -8.86 -0.41
N VAL A 224 4.28 -9.28 0.85
CA VAL A 224 3.18 -10.17 1.27
C VAL A 224 1.84 -9.45 1.26
N ALA A 225 1.82 -8.17 1.65
CA ALA A 225 0.62 -7.33 1.73
C ALA A 225 0.15 -6.78 0.37
N ASP A 226 0.82 -7.10 -0.74
CA ASP A 226 0.41 -6.68 -2.07
C ASP A 226 -0.99 -7.21 -2.42
N PRO A 227 -2.01 -6.38 -2.68
CA PRO A 227 -3.36 -6.88 -2.89
C PRO A 227 -3.45 -7.87 -4.05
N LEU A 228 -2.88 -7.56 -5.22
CA LEU A 228 -2.84 -8.43 -6.38
C LEU A 228 -1.47 -8.32 -7.07
N PHE A 229 -0.74 -9.43 -7.20
CA PHE A 229 0.52 -9.48 -7.96
C PHE A 229 0.33 -9.23 -9.45
N MET A 230 -0.85 -9.49 -10.01
CA MET A 230 -1.13 -9.21 -11.42
C MET A 230 -1.17 -7.71 -11.74
N THR A 231 -1.42 -6.86 -10.75
CA THR A 231 -1.40 -5.41 -10.90
C THR A 231 0.04 -4.89 -10.82
N PRO A 232 0.54 -4.16 -11.83
CA PRO A 232 1.93 -3.70 -11.80
C PRO A 232 2.23 -2.75 -10.64
N GLY A 233 3.20 -3.14 -9.80
CA GLY A 233 3.65 -2.38 -8.64
C GLY A 233 2.83 -2.69 -7.38
N ASN A 234 3.41 -2.42 -6.20
CA ASN A 234 2.75 -2.72 -4.93
C ASN A 234 1.84 -1.56 -4.51
N GLU A 235 0.55 -1.69 -4.82
CA GLU A 235 -0.39 -0.60 -4.54
C GLU A 235 -0.56 -0.31 -3.04
N ARG A 236 -0.50 -1.34 -2.17
CA ARG A 236 -0.66 -1.14 -0.73
C ARG A 236 0.53 -0.37 -0.14
N ARG A 237 1.74 -0.61 -0.65
CA ARG A 237 2.95 0.16 -0.31
C ARG A 237 2.85 1.61 -0.79
N THR A 238 2.46 1.82 -2.03
CA THR A 238 2.32 3.18 -2.58
C THR A 238 1.19 3.97 -1.92
N GLU A 239 0.12 3.29 -1.50
CA GLU A 239 -0.93 3.87 -0.66
C GLU A 239 -0.36 4.34 0.68
N HIS A 240 0.46 3.52 1.36
CA HIS A 240 1.08 3.93 2.63
C HIS A 240 1.92 5.19 2.48
N PHE A 241 2.81 5.26 1.47
CA PHE A 241 3.61 6.46 1.27
C PHE A 241 2.76 7.67 0.85
N SER A 242 1.66 7.45 0.13
CA SER A 242 0.67 8.49 -0.17
C SER A 242 0.00 9.01 1.09
N ARG A 243 -0.37 8.13 2.03
CA ARG A 243 -0.90 8.52 3.35
C ARG A 243 0.13 9.31 4.16
N VAL A 244 1.37 8.84 4.23
CA VAL A 244 2.46 9.55 4.92
C VAL A 244 2.65 10.95 4.32
N LEU A 245 2.70 11.06 3.00
CA LEU A 245 2.80 12.36 2.33
C LEU A 245 1.55 13.24 2.60
N HIS A 246 0.34 12.67 2.60
CA HIS A 246 -0.86 13.38 3.00
C HIS A 246 -0.78 13.94 4.43
N THR A 247 -0.16 13.22 5.38
CA THR A 247 0.07 13.76 6.72
C THR A 247 1.02 14.96 6.69
N ALA A 248 2.09 14.90 5.90
CA ALA A 248 3.05 15.99 5.76
C ALA A 248 2.43 17.22 5.08
N LEU A 249 1.60 17.01 4.05
CA LEU A 249 0.86 18.06 3.34
C LEU A 249 -0.15 18.81 4.23
N GLN A 250 -0.64 18.16 5.29
CA GLN A 250 -1.63 18.77 6.19
C GLN A 250 -1.04 19.38 7.46
N GLN A 251 0.17 18.97 7.89
CA GLN A 251 0.74 19.39 9.17
C GLN A 251 0.81 20.92 9.38
N ASN A 252 1.06 21.68 8.30
CA ASN A 252 1.14 23.15 8.31
C ASN A 252 0.09 23.80 7.39
N ALA A 253 -1.07 23.17 7.24
CA ALA A 253 -2.17 23.69 6.41
C ALA A 253 -3.46 23.74 7.23
N ALA A 254 -4.39 24.60 6.82
CA ALA A 254 -5.77 24.46 7.28
C ALA A 254 -6.33 23.12 6.78
N ASN A 255 -7.18 22.47 7.57
CA ASN A 255 -7.86 21.23 7.21
C ASN A 255 -9.38 21.40 7.22
N THR A 256 -10.09 20.50 6.55
CA THR A 256 -11.55 20.55 6.41
C THR A 256 -12.26 20.36 7.75
N TYR A 257 -11.68 19.62 8.71
CA TYR A 257 -12.25 19.46 10.05
C TYR A 257 -12.32 20.76 10.85
N GLY A 258 -11.45 21.74 10.57
CA GLY A 258 -11.45 23.05 11.23
C GLY A 258 -10.90 23.05 12.65
N PHE A 259 -10.23 21.97 13.07
CA PHE A 259 -9.47 21.88 14.31
C PHE A 259 -7.96 21.90 14.05
N ASN A 260 -7.17 22.16 15.08
CA ASN A 260 -5.71 22.11 14.97
C ASN A 260 -5.24 20.69 14.58
N TRP A 261 -4.23 20.64 13.71
CA TRP A 261 -3.55 19.40 13.35
C TRP A 261 -2.99 18.71 14.59
N GLY A 262 -3.07 17.38 14.63
CA GLY A 262 -2.62 16.57 15.75
C GLY A 262 -2.21 15.17 15.30
N GLY A 263 -1.51 14.44 16.19
CA GLY A 263 -1.06 13.08 15.90
C GLY A 263 -2.21 12.11 15.66
N ASP A 264 -3.41 12.41 16.17
CA ASP A 264 -4.63 11.64 15.93
C ASP A 264 -5.11 11.72 14.48
N LEU A 265 -5.11 12.91 13.87
CA LEU A 265 -5.40 13.08 12.44
C LEU A 265 -4.37 12.37 11.55
N ALA A 266 -3.09 12.45 11.93
CA ALA A 266 -2.04 11.73 11.22
C ALA A 266 -2.25 10.21 11.34
N GLU A 267 -2.57 9.71 12.53
CA GLU A 267 -2.83 8.27 12.73
C GLU A 267 -4.05 7.80 11.94
N LEU A 268 -5.15 8.56 11.89
CA LEU A 268 -6.32 8.23 11.06
C LEU A 268 -5.94 8.09 9.59
N ILE A 269 -5.22 9.07 9.03
CA ILE A 269 -4.80 9.02 7.63
C ILE A 269 -3.92 7.82 7.35
N LEU A 270 -2.97 7.52 8.25
CA LEU A 270 -2.10 6.36 8.08
C LEU A 270 -2.89 5.05 8.08
N ARG A 271 -3.86 4.91 8.98
CA ARG A 271 -4.61 3.65 9.18
C ARG A 271 -5.75 3.45 8.20
N PHE A 272 -6.49 4.50 7.84
CA PHE A 272 -7.73 4.38 7.07
C PHE A 272 -7.69 5.11 5.71
N GLY A 273 -6.72 5.98 5.50
CA GLY A 273 -6.61 6.79 4.29
C GLY A 273 -7.11 8.22 4.51
N TRP A 274 -7.08 9.03 3.46
CA TRP A 274 -7.68 10.37 3.50
C TRP A 274 -9.12 10.31 3.01
N ALA A 275 -9.96 11.18 3.56
CA ALA A 275 -11.33 11.32 3.12
C ALA A 275 -11.43 11.82 1.66
N GLU A 276 -12.14 11.07 0.83
CA GLU A 276 -12.47 11.43 -0.56
C GLU A 276 -13.71 12.34 -0.62
N LYS A 277 -14.63 12.18 0.35
CA LYS A 277 -15.83 13.01 0.46
C LYS A 277 -15.94 13.65 1.83
N TRP A 278 -16.70 14.75 1.88
CA TRP A 278 -16.85 15.55 3.09
C TRP A 278 -18.30 15.99 3.24
N THR A 279 -18.83 15.84 4.44
CA THR A 279 -20.18 16.28 4.79
C THR A 279 -20.16 17.10 6.07
N GLN A 280 -21.23 17.84 6.30
CA GLN A 280 -21.48 18.47 7.58
C GLN A 280 -22.77 17.94 8.20
N GLU A 281 -22.74 17.70 9.49
CA GLU A 281 -23.94 17.42 10.27
C GLU A 281 -24.45 18.71 10.92
N PRO A 282 -25.79 18.91 10.98
CA PRO A 282 -26.36 19.98 11.77
C PRO A 282 -25.84 19.87 13.20
N SER A 283 -25.45 20.98 13.80
CA SER A 283 -25.08 20.98 15.20
C SER A 283 -26.24 20.43 16.04
N GLN A 284 -25.96 19.45 16.90
CA GLN A 284 -26.91 18.98 17.92
C GLN A 284 -27.06 19.96 19.09
N SER A 285 -26.24 21.02 19.12
CA SER A 285 -26.27 22.04 20.16
C SER A 285 -27.33 23.10 19.88
N MET A 286 -28.11 23.44 20.90
CA MET A 286 -29.09 24.54 20.86
C MET A 286 -28.44 25.94 20.84
N TYR A 287 -27.12 26.04 20.97
CA TYR A 287 -26.40 27.31 20.91
C TYR A 287 -26.10 27.70 19.46
N ALA A 288 -26.54 28.90 19.04
CA ALA A 288 -26.38 29.41 17.68
C ALA A 288 -24.92 29.54 17.20
N GLU A 289 -23.94 29.55 18.12
CA GLU A 289 -22.50 29.67 17.82
C GLU A 289 -21.81 28.31 17.61
N SER A 290 -22.53 27.20 17.77
CA SER A 290 -21.93 25.87 17.62
C SER A 290 -21.60 25.58 16.14
N LYS A 291 -20.31 25.30 15.88
CA LYS A 291 -19.85 24.94 14.54
C LYS A 291 -20.46 23.59 14.14
N PRO A 292 -20.85 23.42 12.86
CA PRO A 292 -21.33 22.13 12.38
C PRO A 292 -20.23 21.07 12.54
N SER A 293 -20.62 19.85 12.90
CA SER A 293 -19.68 18.72 12.93
C SER A 293 -19.33 18.37 11.49
N ILE A 294 -18.04 18.19 11.20
CA ILE A 294 -17.56 17.83 9.87
C ILE A 294 -17.14 16.37 9.89
N THR A 295 -17.63 15.61 8.91
CA THR A 295 -17.31 14.20 8.73
C THR A 295 -16.57 14.02 7.41
N GLY A 296 -15.37 13.46 7.49
CA GLY A 296 -14.66 12.92 6.32
C GLY A 296 -15.17 11.51 6.02
N HIS A 297 -15.21 11.15 4.75
CA HIS A 297 -15.59 9.82 4.30
C HIS A 297 -14.48 9.29 3.40
N GLU A 298 -13.74 8.33 3.92
CA GLU A 298 -12.76 7.51 3.22
C GLU A 298 -13.46 6.64 2.17
N ARG A 299 -12.68 6.09 1.25
CA ARG A 299 -13.21 5.17 0.25
C ARG A 299 -13.58 3.84 0.90
N GLU A 300 -14.79 3.39 0.63
CA GLU A 300 -15.32 2.11 1.13
C GLU A 300 -15.86 1.24 -0.02
N PRO A 301 -15.94 -0.10 0.15
CA PRO A 301 -15.48 -0.87 1.32
C PRO A 301 -13.95 -0.95 1.43
N GLY A 302 -13.43 -0.83 2.65
CA GLY A 302 -12.01 -1.02 2.97
C GLY A 302 -11.68 -2.45 3.38
N TYR A 303 -10.47 -2.91 3.06
CA TYR A 303 -9.98 -4.27 3.32
C TYR A 303 -8.65 -4.27 4.07
N HIS A 304 -8.38 -5.33 4.81
CA HIS A 304 -7.12 -5.55 5.52
C HIS A 304 -6.19 -6.46 4.70
N PHE A 305 -4.97 -6.02 4.42
CA PHE A 305 -4.03 -6.79 3.57
C PHE A 305 -2.78 -7.29 4.28
N PHE A 306 -2.52 -6.83 5.50
CA PHE A 306 -1.39 -7.34 6.29
C PHE A 306 -1.69 -8.73 6.85
N LEU A 307 -0.62 -9.41 7.27
CA LEU A 307 -0.77 -10.59 8.10
C LEU A 307 -1.19 -10.16 9.51
N THR A 308 -2.16 -10.87 10.09
CA THR A 308 -2.61 -10.64 11.48
C THR A 308 -1.68 -11.27 12.52
N GLN A 309 -0.53 -11.79 12.09
CA GLN A 309 0.48 -12.43 12.92
C GLN A 309 1.87 -12.11 12.38
N GLN A 310 2.90 -12.29 13.23
CA GLN A 310 4.28 -12.04 12.83
C GLN A 310 4.60 -12.84 11.54
N PRO A 311 5.17 -12.20 10.50
CA PRO A 311 5.53 -12.90 9.28
C PRO A 311 6.43 -14.10 9.61
N PRO A 312 6.00 -15.33 9.30
CA PRO A 312 6.78 -16.50 9.63
C PRO A 312 8.09 -16.51 8.84
N ASP A 313 9.15 -17.07 9.42
CA ASP A 313 10.43 -17.16 8.72
C ASP A 313 10.30 -17.95 7.41
N SER A 314 9.58 -19.09 7.46
CA SER A 314 9.22 -19.89 6.28
C SER A 314 7.97 -19.36 5.58
N LEU A 315 8.01 -19.25 4.26
CA LEU A 315 6.84 -18.87 3.46
C LEU A 315 5.72 -19.91 3.56
N ALA A 316 6.05 -21.18 3.79
CA ALA A 316 5.08 -22.27 3.88
C ALA A 316 4.07 -22.15 5.03
N LEU A 317 4.36 -21.29 6.01
CA LEU A 317 3.46 -21.00 7.13
C LEU A 317 2.48 -19.86 6.83
N ILE A 318 2.64 -19.16 5.70
CA ILE A 318 1.68 -18.17 5.20
C ILE A 318 0.58 -18.92 4.47
N VAL A 319 -0.49 -19.29 5.18
CA VAL A 319 -1.66 -19.94 4.56
C VAL A 319 -2.77 -18.94 4.28
N ASP A 320 -3.63 -19.23 3.31
CA ASP A 320 -4.71 -18.31 2.89
C ASP A 320 -5.63 -17.89 4.05
N SER A 321 -5.78 -18.72 5.09
CA SER A 321 -6.57 -18.40 6.29
C SER A 321 -5.94 -17.36 7.23
N VAL A 322 -4.66 -17.02 7.07
CA VAL A 322 -4.01 -15.98 7.90
C VAL A 322 -4.14 -14.58 7.30
N PHE A 323 -4.73 -14.48 6.10
CA PHE A 323 -5.22 -13.23 5.54
C PHE A 323 -6.67 -13.02 5.98
N ASP A 324 -6.87 -12.19 6.99
CA ASP A 324 -8.20 -11.75 7.40
C ASP A 324 -8.60 -10.47 6.65
N ILE A 325 -8.99 -10.62 5.38
CA ILE A 325 -9.32 -9.47 4.51
C ILE A 325 -10.54 -8.66 4.98
N TYR A 326 -11.36 -9.24 5.87
CA TYR A 326 -12.59 -8.66 6.40
C TYR A 326 -12.48 -8.34 7.90
N GLN A 327 -11.26 -8.15 8.41
CA GLN A 327 -10.98 -7.91 9.84
C GLN A 327 -11.93 -6.85 10.43
N PHE A 328 -12.59 -7.19 11.54
CA PHE A 328 -13.49 -6.29 12.26
C PHE A 328 -13.35 -6.43 13.79
N PRO A 329 -13.14 -5.33 14.54
CA PRO A 329 -12.86 -3.98 14.04
C PRO A 329 -11.49 -3.92 13.33
N PRO A 330 -11.35 -3.15 12.25
CA PRO A 330 -10.11 -3.11 11.50
C PRO A 330 -9.01 -2.36 12.26
N ARG A 331 -7.78 -2.88 12.22
CA ARG A 331 -6.60 -2.10 12.64
C ARG A 331 -6.31 -1.01 11.62
N GLU A 332 -6.39 -1.34 10.35
CA GLU A 332 -6.18 -0.48 9.20
C GLU A 332 -7.05 -0.99 8.06
N GLN A 333 -7.36 -0.14 7.09
CA GLN A 333 -8.07 -0.53 5.88
C GLN A 333 -7.51 0.17 4.65
N TYR A 334 -7.66 -0.47 3.50
CA TYR A 334 -7.41 0.10 2.18
C TYR A 334 -8.48 -0.38 1.20
N ALA A 335 -8.99 0.54 0.38
CA ALA A 335 -9.98 0.28 -0.67
C ALA A 335 -9.34 0.48 -2.05
N PRO A 336 -8.95 -0.59 -2.78
CA PRO A 336 -8.29 -0.44 -4.07
C PRO A 336 -9.16 0.26 -5.12
N VAL A 337 -8.57 1.15 -5.92
CA VAL A 337 -9.32 2.01 -6.85
C VAL A 337 -9.90 1.24 -8.03
N TYR A 338 -9.21 0.19 -8.48
CA TYR A 338 -9.58 -0.62 -9.64
C TYR A 338 -10.74 -1.60 -9.39
N THR A 339 -11.26 -1.68 -8.15
CA THR A 339 -12.36 -2.58 -7.81
C THR A 339 -13.36 -1.92 -6.85
N ARG A 340 -14.59 -2.41 -6.84
CA ARG A 340 -15.64 -2.08 -5.87
C ARG A 340 -15.79 -3.13 -4.78
N ALA A 341 -15.32 -4.35 -5.02
CA ALA A 341 -15.38 -5.45 -4.08
C ALA A 341 -14.08 -6.27 -4.12
N PHE A 342 -13.56 -6.67 -2.97
CA PHE A 342 -12.43 -7.60 -2.88
C PHE A 342 -12.89 -8.85 -2.16
N VAL A 343 -12.76 -10.01 -2.81
CA VAL A 343 -13.26 -11.28 -2.28
C VAL A 343 -12.21 -12.35 -2.18
N ARG A 344 -12.41 -13.26 -1.22
CA ARG A 344 -11.62 -14.49 -1.14
C ARG A 344 -12.05 -15.43 -2.27
N LEU A 345 -11.08 -16.02 -2.96
CA LEU A 345 -11.33 -17.01 -4.00
C LEU A 345 -11.21 -18.42 -3.42
N ASP A 346 -12.17 -19.30 -3.69
CA ASP A 346 -11.95 -20.75 -3.56
C ASP A 346 -11.20 -21.22 -4.81
N ALA A 347 -9.95 -21.62 -4.62
CA ALA A 347 -9.11 -22.17 -5.67
C ALA A 347 -8.44 -23.44 -5.18
N GLN A 348 -8.37 -24.44 -6.04
CA GLN A 348 -7.53 -25.60 -5.83
C GLN A 348 -6.13 -25.30 -6.34
N VAL A 349 -5.10 -25.53 -5.55
CA VAL A 349 -3.70 -25.40 -5.98
C VAL A 349 -2.90 -26.62 -5.56
N ALA A 350 -2.21 -27.24 -6.52
CA ALA A 350 -1.37 -28.41 -6.30
C ALA A 350 -0.04 -28.28 -7.05
N ARG A 351 1.01 -28.87 -6.49
CA ARG A 351 2.38 -28.77 -7.00
C ARG A 351 2.96 -30.13 -7.32
N PHE A 352 3.64 -30.19 -8.45
CA PHE A 352 4.24 -31.40 -9.01
C PHE A 352 5.69 -31.13 -9.37
N ARG A 353 6.60 -31.99 -8.90
CA ARG A 353 8.03 -31.82 -9.13
C ARG A 353 8.38 -32.14 -10.58
N ARG A 354 9.27 -31.33 -11.18
CA ARG A 354 9.83 -31.51 -12.52
C ARG A 354 11.33 -31.24 -12.47
N GLY A 355 12.10 -32.23 -11.99
CA GLY A 355 13.55 -32.07 -11.81
C GLY A 355 13.88 -31.00 -10.77
N ASP A 356 14.53 -29.93 -11.20
CA ASP A 356 14.88 -28.73 -10.41
C ASP A 356 13.79 -27.64 -10.44
N SER A 357 12.66 -27.91 -11.09
CA SER A 357 11.49 -27.05 -11.14
C SER A 357 10.27 -27.70 -10.51
N THR A 358 9.26 -26.89 -10.25
CA THR A 358 7.93 -27.31 -9.80
C THR A 358 6.91 -26.81 -10.80
N LYS A 359 6.03 -27.70 -11.25
CA LYS A 359 4.83 -27.36 -12.00
C LYS A 359 3.72 -27.10 -10.99
N VAL A 360 3.20 -25.88 -10.98
CA VAL A 360 2.03 -25.50 -10.19
C VAL A 360 0.81 -25.59 -11.09
N VAL A 361 -0.24 -26.25 -10.59
CA VAL A 361 -1.55 -26.36 -11.22
C VAL A 361 -2.55 -25.69 -10.30
N ALA A 362 -3.30 -24.72 -10.82
CA ALA A 362 -4.33 -24.03 -10.09
C ALA A 362 -5.64 -24.05 -10.86
N ALA A 363 -6.76 -24.30 -10.19
CA ALA A 363 -8.07 -24.32 -10.80
C ALA A 363 -9.08 -23.55 -9.95
N TYR A 364 -10.04 -22.92 -10.63
CA TYR A 364 -11.17 -22.24 -10.00
C TYR A 364 -12.45 -22.46 -10.81
N ASP A 365 -13.59 -22.40 -10.13
CA ASP A 365 -14.95 -22.44 -10.68
C ASP A 365 -15.78 -21.33 -10.04
N VAL A 366 -15.94 -20.24 -10.79
CA VAL A 366 -16.78 -19.10 -10.41
C VAL A 366 -18.10 -19.09 -11.19
N SER A 367 -18.51 -20.23 -11.78
CA SER A 367 -19.72 -20.31 -12.60
C SER A 367 -21.02 -20.02 -11.82
N THR A 368 -21.03 -20.30 -10.52
CA THR A 368 -22.16 -20.04 -9.62
C THR A 368 -21.99 -18.75 -8.81
N ASP A 369 -20.83 -18.10 -8.91
CA ASP A 369 -20.54 -16.86 -8.21
C ASP A 369 -21.38 -15.70 -8.77
N THR A 370 -22.06 -14.97 -7.89
CA THR A 370 -22.97 -13.88 -8.28
C THR A 370 -22.24 -12.64 -8.84
N ILE A 371 -20.94 -12.53 -8.56
CA ILE A 371 -20.05 -11.47 -9.00
C ILE A 371 -19.38 -11.91 -10.31
N PHE A 372 -18.62 -13.00 -10.35
CA PHE A 372 -17.80 -13.37 -11.52
C PHE A 372 -18.55 -14.21 -12.56
N GLY A 373 -19.59 -14.97 -12.19
CA GLY A 373 -20.23 -15.97 -13.06
C GLY A 373 -20.90 -15.43 -14.34
N ARG A 374 -21.05 -14.10 -14.46
CA ARG A 374 -21.60 -13.42 -15.66
C ARG A 374 -20.70 -12.31 -16.19
N ARG A 375 -19.46 -12.20 -15.71
CA ARG A 375 -18.56 -11.10 -16.03
C ARG A 375 -17.36 -11.58 -16.84
N LYS A 376 -16.76 -10.66 -17.58
CA LYS A 376 -15.44 -10.83 -18.18
C LYS A 376 -14.39 -10.41 -17.16
N PHE A 377 -13.37 -11.23 -16.98
CA PHE A 377 -12.29 -10.97 -16.02
C PHE A 377 -10.97 -11.55 -16.54
N THR A 378 -9.89 -10.91 -16.13
CA THR A 378 -8.54 -11.47 -16.23
C THR A 378 -8.34 -12.45 -15.09
N ALA A 379 -7.69 -13.58 -15.35
CA ALA A 379 -7.24 -14.52 -14.34
C ALA A 379 -5.73 -14.71 -14.42
N ALA A 380 -5.05 -14.79 -13.28
CA ALA A 380 -3.63 -15.08 -13.24
C ALA A 380 -3.28 -16.09 -12.14
N LEU A 381 -2.26 -16.89 -12.43
CA LEU A 381 -1.52 -17.72 -11.50
C LEU A 381 -0.10 -17.19 -11.42
N ILE A 382 0.31 -16.73 -10.24
CA ILE A 382 1.62 -16.15 -9.99
C ILE A 382 2.33 -16.93 -8.89
N ALA A 383 3.61 -17.24 -9.09
CA ALA A 383 4.50 -17.81 -8.08
C ALA A 383 5.75 -16.93 -7.94
N THR A 384 6.09 -16.55 -6.71
CA THR A 384 7.21 -15.66 -6.41
C THR A 384 7.91 -16.05 -5.11
N GLY A 385 9.25 -15.96 -5.07
CA GLY A 385 10.07 -16.32 -3.92
C GLY A 385 10.41 -15.14 -2.99
N GLY A 386 10.04 -13.92 -3.37
CA GLY A 386 10.33 -12.70 -2.62
C GLY A 386 10.26 -11.44 -3.49
N ALA A 387 10.36 -10.28 -2.84
CA ALA A 387 10.20 -8.96 -3.48
C ALA A 387 11.18 -8.70 -4.65
N ALA A 388 12.39 -9.25 -4.59
CA ALA A 388 13.43 -9.06 -5.60
C ALA A 388 13.54 -10.23 -6.61
N THR A 389 12.69 -11.25 -6.51
CA THR A 389 12.73 -12.41 -7.41
C THR A 389 11.77 -12.22 -8.57
N SER A 390 12.21 -12.57 -9.79
CA SER A 390 11.31 -12.64 -10.94
C SER A 390 10.17 -13.61 -10.67
N GLU A 391 8.95 -13.16 -10.91
CA GLU A 391 7.78 -14.01 -10.80
C GLU A 391 7.69 -15.00 -11.97
N SER A 392 7.16 -16.19 -11.67
CA SER A 392 6.66 -17.10 -12.69
C SER A 392 5.16 -16.87 -12.80
N LYS A 393 4.67 -16.50 -13.98
CA LYS A 393 3.28 -16.06 -14.19
C LYS A 393 2.62 -16.74 -15.38
N SER A 394 1.35 -17.07 -15.23
CA SER A 394 0.40 -17.43 -16.30
C SER A 394 -0.81 -16.52 -16.19
N GLU A 395 -1.23 -15.87 -17.27
CA GLU A 395 -2.34 -14.91 -17.27
C GLU A 395 -3.25 -15.13 -18.49
N VAL A 396 -4.55 -14.98 -18.27
CA VAL A 396 -5.60 -15.06 -19.29
C VAL A 396 -6.51 -13.83 -19.15
N VAL A 397 -6.43 -12.89 -20.11
CA VAL A 397 -7.12 -11.57 -20.08
C VAL A 397 -8.65 -11.68 -20.12
N GLU A 398 -9.18 -12.68 -20.81
CA GLU A 398 -10.62 -12.98 -20.80
C GLU A 398 -10.79 -14.46 -20.47
N SER A 399 -10.76 -14.77 -19.17
CA SER A 399 -10.81 -16.15 -18.72
C SER A 399 -12.25 -16.69 -18.68
N PRO A 400 -12.48 -17.97 -19.01
CA PRO A 400 -13.75 -18.63 -18.72
C PRO A 400 -14.03 -18.71 -17.22
N VAL A 401 -15.31 -18.84 -16.85
CA VAL A 401 -15.78 -18.98 -15.46
C VAL A 401 -15.27 -20.25 -14.76
N ARG A 402 -14.74 -21.20 -15.54
CA ARG A 402 -14.03 -22.39 -15.07
C ARG A 402 -12.74 -22.48 -15.84
N ASN A 403 -11.60 -22.48 -15.14
CA ASN A 403 -10.31 -22.57 -15.81
C ASN A 403 -9.27 -23.28 -14.95
N VAL A 404 -8.25 -23.81 -15.63
CA VAL A 404 -7.06 -24.39 -15.02
C VAL A 404 -5.84 -23.63 -15.56
N LEU A 405 -5.12 -22.98 -14.67
CA LEU A 405 -3.88 -22.27 -14.97
C LEU A 405 -2.70 -23.10 -14.51
N THR A 406 -1.60 -23.04 -15.25
CA THR A 406 -0.37 -23.73 -14.86
C THR A 406 0.85 -22.85 -15.05
N VAL A 407 1.82 -22.99 -14.16
CA VAL A 407 3.09 -22.29 -14.27
C VAL A 407 4.23 -23.20 -13.82
N SER A 408 5.39 -23.09 -14.48
CA SER A 408 6.62 -23.75 -14.05
C SER A 408 7.47 -22.74 -13.29
N THR A 409 7.96 -23.12 -12.12
CA THR A 409 8.66 -22.24 -11.20
C THR A 409 9.87 -22.95 -10.59
N PRO A 410 10.93 -22.25 -10.14
CA PRO A 410 12.05 -22.89 -9.45
C PRO A 410 11.59 -23.72 -8.24
N TRP A 411 12.24 -24.86 -7.99
CA TRP A 411 11.96 -25.69 -6.81
C TRP A 411 12.54 -25.05 -5.55
N LYS A 412 11.80 -24.10 -4.97
CA LYS A 412 12.13 -23.34 -3.74
C LYS A 412 10.86 -22.99 -2.96
N GLU A 413 11.02 -22.46 -1.74
CA GLU A 413 9.89 -21.84 -1.04
C GLU A 413 9.35 -20.63 -1.81
N GLN A 414 8.02 -20.56 -1.96
CA GLN A 414 7.37 -19.53 -2.76
C GLN A 414 5.99 -19.18 -2.22
N LEU A 415 5.56 -17.95 -2.49
CA LEU A 415 4.19 -17.49 -2.34
C LEU A 415 3.48 -17.64 -3.69
N ILE A 416 2.34 -18.32 -3.68
CA ILE A 416 1.52 -18.59 -4.86
C ILE A 416 0.20 -17.84 -4.71
N GLY A 417 -0.18 -17.09 -5.74
CA GLY A 417 -1.44 -16.37 -5.82
C GLY A 417 -2.27 -16.82 -7.02
N VAL A 418 -3.56 -17.06 -6.81
CA VAL A 418 -4.57 -17.16 -7.86
C VAL A 418 -5.44 -15.92 -7.77
N GLU A 419 -5.48 -15.14 -8.85
CA GLU A 419 -6.00 -13.78 -8.83
C GLU A 419 -6.99 -13.58 -9.99
N LEU A 420 -8.16 -13.02 -9.69
CA LEU A 420 -9.18 -12.63 -10.66
C LEU A 420 -9.42 -11.13 -10.58
N LEU A 421 -9.50 -10.46 -11.73
CA LEU A 421 -9.82 -9.03 -11.80
C LEU A 421 -10.88 -8.78 -12.88
N ALA A 422 -12.06 -8.32 -12.47
CA ALA A 422 -13.15 -8.01 -13.39
C ALA A 422 -12.83 -6.79 -14.26
N ASN A 423 -13.08 -6.90 -15.57
CA ASN A 423 -12.73 -5.85 -16.54
C ASN A 423 -13.58 -4.57 -16.38
N ASP A 424 -14.73 -4.67 -15.69
CA ASP A 424 -15.64 -3.57 -15.38
C ASP A 424 -15.42 -2.98 -13.96
N SER A 425 -14.31 -3.33 -13.30
CA SER A 425 -13.97 -2.93 -11.94
C SER A 425 -15.05 -3.30 -10.90
N ALA A 426 -15.91 -4.29 -11.19
CA ALA A 426 -16.92 -4.74 -10.23
C ALA A 426 -16.28 -5.46 -9.03
N ALA A 427 -15.26 -6.29 -9.27
CA ALA A 427 -14.63 -7.06 -8.22
C ALA A 427 -13.21 -7.50 -8.57
N ALA A 428 -12.46 -7.79 -7.51
CA ALA A 428 -11.22 -8.55 -7.51
C ALA A 428 -11.38 -9.75 -6.58
N ALA A 429 -10.78 -10.89 -6.91
CA ALA A 429 -10.73 -12.06 -6.06
C ALA A 429 -9.32 -12.58 -5.92
N ARG A 430 -8.98 -13.10 -4.74
CA ARG A 430 -7.66 -13.68 -4.49
C ARG A 430 -7.73 -14.91 -3.60
N TRP A 431 -6.93 -15.90 -3.98
CA TRP A 431 -6.44 -16.96 -3.11
C TRP A 431 -4.93 -16.82 -3.01
N ARG A 432 -4.34 -16.94 -1.81
CA ARG A 432 -2.89 -16.85 -1.66
C ARG A 432 -2.35 -17.74 -0.55
N SER A 433 -1.36 -18.56 -0.87
CA SER A 433 -0.65 -19.38 0.13
C SER A 433 0.81 -19.53 -0.23
N GLY A 434 1.65 -19.60 0.79
CA GLY A 434 3.03 -20.00 0.67
C GLY A 434 3.19 -21.50 0.72
N PHE A 435 4.28 -21.97 0.14
CA PHE A 435 4.57 -23.37 -0.07
C PHE A 435 6.05 -23.66 0.14
N ALA A 436 6.36 -24.75 0.84
CA ALA A 436 7.73 -25.23 1.05
C ALA A 436 8.19 -26.14 -0.10
N GLU A 437 9.50 -26.30 -0.31
CA GLU A 437 10.02 -27.33 -1.22
C GLU A 437 9.43 -28.71 -0.91
N ILE A 438 9.02 -29.47 -1.93
CA ILE A 438 8.64 -30.88 -1.76
C ILE A 438 9.91 -31.65 -1.35
N PRO A 439 10.03 -32.20 -0.13
CA PRO A 439 11.29 -32.77 0.34
C PRO A 439 11.72 -33.97 -0.51
N LEU A 440 13.00 -34.05 -0.89
CA LEU A 440 13.62 -35.26 -1.40
C LEU A 440 14.46 -35.88 -0.29
N ASP A 441 13.94 -36.90 0.38
CA ASP A 441 14.78 -37.71 1.24
C ASP A 441 15.38 -38.83 0.37
N SER A 442 16.70 -38.78 0.16
CA SER A 442 17.44 -39.79 -0.62
C SER A 442 17.37 -41.13 0.12
N GLY A 443 16.29 -41.86 -0.10
CA GLY A 443 15.97 -43.10 0.63
C GLY A 443 14.49 -43.24 1.02
N LYS A 444 13.64 -42.22 0.84
CA LYS A 444 12.19 -42.32 1.06
C LYS A 444 11.40 -41.90 -0.17
N ILE A 445 10.17 -42.38 -0.22
CA ILE A 445 9.19 -41.99 -1.23
C ILE A 445 8.66 -40.61 -0.84
N SER A 446 8.73 -39.68 -1.78
CA SER A 446 8.06 -38.38 -1.67
C SER A 446 6.80 -38.38 -2.51
N VAL A 447 5.80 -37.59 -2.10
CA VAL A 447 4.49 -37.50 -2.76
C VAL A 447 4.27 -36.04 -3.17
N SER A 448 3.62 -35.82 -4.31
CA SER A 448 3.15 -34.48 -4.71
C SER A 448 2.04 -33.97 -3.78
N ASP A 449 1.59 -32.74 -3.99
CA ASP A 449 0.29 -32.34 -3.45
C ASP A 449 -0.82 -33.19 -4.11
N LEU A 450 -1.97 -33.33 -3.43
CA LEU A 450 -3.15 -33.99 -3.99
C LEU A 450 -3.85 -33.06 -4.99
N LEU A 451 -4.29 -33.63 -6.11
CA LEU A 451 -5.09 -32.94 -7.12
C LEU A 451 -6.44 -33.64 -7.25
N PHE A 452 -7.50 -32.90 -6.95
CA PHE A 452 -8.88 -33.29 -7.18
C PHE A 452 -9.24 -33.08 -8.64
N VAL A 453 -9.76 -34.12 -9.27
CA VAL A 453 -10.29 -34.08 -10.64
C VAL A 453 -11.77 -34.42 -10.65
N ASP A 454 -12.54 -33.80 -11.54
CA ASP A 454 -13.94 -34.16 -11.77
C ASP A 454 -14.03 -35.60 -12.28
N GLY A 455 -14.98 -36.37 -11.74
CA GLY A 455 -15.12 -37.79 -12.03
C GLY A 455 -15.44 -38.09 -13.50
N ALA A 456 -14.41 -38.37 -14.30
CA ALA A 456 -14.51 -38.95 -15.64
C ALA A 456 -14.57 -40.51 -15.57
N PRO A 457 -15.10 -41.21 -16.60
CA PRO A 457 -15.24 -42.67 -16.57
C PRO A 457 -13.91 -43.45 -16.49
N SER A 458 -12.79 -42.79 -16.80
CA SER A 458 -11.42 -43.31 -16.65
C SER A 458 -10.57 -42.28 -15.89
N LEU A 459 -9.75 -42.73 -14.94
CA LEU A 459 -8.81 -41.88 -14.23
C LEU A 459 -7.59 -41.57 -15.11
N PRO A 460 -7.04 -40.35 -15.05
CA PRO A 460 -5.86 -39.96 -15.82
C PRO A 460 -4.62 -40.78 -15.41
N GLY A 461 -3.80 -41.16 -16.39
CA GLY A 461 -2.57 -41.91 -16.18
C GLY A 461 -1.36 -41.05 -15.81
N ASP A 462 -1.39 -39.77 -16.16
CA ASP A 462 -0.35 -38.78 -15.86
C ASP A 462 -0.94 -37.38 -15.62
N LEU A 463 -0.07 -36.41 -15.29
CA LEU A 463 -0.50 -35.05 -14.96
C LEU A 463 -1.09 -34.32 -16.17
N ASP A 464 -0.59 -34.56 -17.37
CA ASP A 464 -1.04 -33.86 -18.56
C ASP A 464 -2.46 -34.32 -18.95
N GLU A 465 -2.77 -35.61 -18.73
CA GLU A 465 -4.14 -36.13 -18.80
C GLU A 465 -5.03 -35.62 -17.65
N ALA A 466 -4.47 -35.35 -16.46
CA ALA A 466 -5.23 -34.89 -15.31
C ALA A 466 -5.63 -33.40 -15.38
N ILE A 467 -4.76 -32.54 -15.91
CA ILE A 467 -4.95 -31.07 -15.96
C ILE A 467 -6.31 -30.65 -16.55
N PRO A 468 -6.79 -31.19 -17.68
CA PRO A 468 -8.09 -30.83 -18.26
C PRO A 468 -9.30 -31.17 -17.38
N HIS A 469 -9.13 -32.03 -16.38
CA HIS A 469 -10.19 -32.54 -15.52
C HIS A 469 -10.10 -31.99 -14.09
N VAL A 470 -9.20 -31.06 -13.79
CA VAL A 470 -9.02 -30.55 -12.42
C VAL A 470 -10.28 -29.85 -11.92
N HIS A 471 -10.70 -30.20 -10.71
CA HIS A 471 -11.84 -29.60 -10.05
C HIS A 471 -11.55 -28.14 -9.66
N GLY A 472 -12.50 -27.24 -9.91
CA GLY A 472 -12.33 -25.79 -9.74
C GLY A 472 -12.42 -25.26 -8.31
N GLY A 473 -12.04 -26.02 -7.28
CA GLY A 473 -12.11 -25.54 -5.90
C GLY A 473 -11.78 -26.62 -4.89
N THR A 474 -12.03 -26.31 -3.62
CA THR A 474 -11.83 -27.24 -2.49
C THR A 474 -13.14 -27.62 -1.80
N THR A 475 -14.26 -27.11 -2.30
CA THR A 475 -15.61 -27.38 -1.80
C THR A 475 -16.36 -28.32 -2.72
N PHE A 476 -16.96 -29.38 -2.18
CA PHE A 476 -17.63 -30.43 -2.96
C PHE A 476 -19.08 -30.63 -2.52
N SER A 477 -19.95 -31.00 -3.45
CA SER A 477 -21.29 -31.49 -3.12
C SER A 477 -21.22 -32.95 -2.66
N HIS A 478 -22.06 -33.34 -1.70
CA HIS A 478 -22.04 -34.69 -1.11
C HIS A 478 -22.26 -35.83 -2.11
N ASP A 479 -22.92 -35.57 -3.22
CA ASP A 479 -23.26 -36.51 -4.29
C ASP A 479 -22.27 -36.49 -5.47
N GLN A 480 -21.27 -35.60 -5.43
CA GLN A 480 -20.28 -35.46 -6.49
C GLN A 480 -19.21 -36.56 -6.38
N LYS A 481 -18.93 -37.24 -7.51
CA LYS A 481 -17.79 -38.13 -7.62
C LYS A 481 -16.53 -37.31 -7.90
N ILE A 482 -15.52 -37.50 -7.07
CA ILE A 482 -14.21 -36.87 -7.22
C ILE A 482 -13.14 -37.93 -7.49
N GLY A 483 -12.23 -37.64 -8.41
CA GLY A 483 -10.99 -38.39 -8.59
C GLY A 483 -9.85 -37.73 -7.81
N LEU A 484 -8.88 -38.53 -7.41
CA LEU A 484 -7.64 -38.06 -6.77
C LEU A 484 -6.46 -38.44 -7.65
N PHE A 485 -5.59 -37.46 -7.90
CA PHE A 485 -4.34 -37.63 -8.62
C PHE A 485 -3.16 -37.18 -7.75
N TRP A 486 -2.08 -37.95 -7.76
CA TRP A 486 -0.81 -37.62 -7.14
C TRP A 486 0.35 -38.33 -7.84
N GLU A 487 1.55 -37.77 -7.73
CA GLU A 487 2.79 -38.38 -8.21
C GLU A 487 3.62 -38.91 -7.04
N LEU A 488 4.34 -40.01 -7.27
CA LEU A 488 5.33 -40.56 -6.34
C LEU A 488 6.74 -40.34 -6.89
N TYR A 489 7.65 -39.88 -6.05
CA TYR A 489 9.04 -39.60 -6.40
C TYR A 489 9.99 -40.51 -5.62
N GLY A 490 11.21 -40.68 -6.16
CA GLY A 490 12.27 -41.45 -5.48
C GLY A 490 12.14 -42.97 -5.60
N LYS A 491 11.37 -43.47 -6.58
CA LYS A 491 11.16 -44.90 -6.83
C LYS A 491 11.89 -45.42 -8.06
N THR A 492 12.19 -46.72 -8.05
CA THR A 492 12.48 -47.47 -9.27
C THR A 492 11.20 -48.14 -9.80
N PRO A 493 11.06 -48.43 -11.11
CA PRO A 493 9.89 -49.11 -11.66
C PRO A 493 9.55 -50.47 -11.01
N ALA A 494 10.49 -51.09 -10.29
CA ALA A 494 10.28 -52.32 -9.55
C ALA A 494 9.44 -52.13 -8.25
N ASP A 495 9.27 -50.89 -7.78
CA ASP A 495 8.56 -50.54 -6.54
C ASP A 495 7.05 -50.22 -6.76
N SER A 496 6.49 -50.74 -7.85
CA SER A 496 5.16 -50.37 -8.38
C SER A 496 3.97 -50.95 -7.59
N ALA A 497 4.19 -51.85 -6.64
CA ALA A 497 3.13 -52.51 -5.87
C ALA A 497 3.08 -52.06 -4.39
N LEU A 498 3.10 -50.74 -4.14
CA LEU A 498 2.91 -50.26 -2.77
C LEU A 498 1.42 -50.25 -2.41
N PRO A 499 1.03 -50.78 -1.24
CA PRO A 499 -0.30 -50.57 -0.71
C PRO A 499 -0.48 -49.08 -0.39
N ILE A 500 -1.50 -48.46 -0.98
CA ILE A 500 -1.87 -47.08 -0.72
C ILE A 500 -3.17 -47.11 0.08
N SER A 501 -3.18 -46.43 1.23
CA SER A 501 -4.38 -46.20 2.02
C SER A 501 -4.69 -44.71 2.02
N LEU A 502 -5.93 -44.37 1.70
CA LEU A 502 -6.45 -43.00 1.79
C LEU A 502 -7.32 -42.91 3.04
N THR A 503 -7.01 -41.96 3.91
CA THR A 503 -7.82 -41.68 5.11
C THR A 503 -8.37 -40.26 5.04
N ILE A 504 -9.69 -40.12 5.18
CA ILE A 504 -10.34 -38.83 5.34
C ILE A 504 -10.54 -38.61 6.83
N THR A 505 -9.91 -37.58 7.38
CA THR A 505 -10.06 -37.23 8.79
C THR A 505 -10.93 -35.98 8.90
N PRO A 506 -12.05 -36.02 9.66
CA PRO A 506 -12.82 -34.82 9.93
C PRO A 506 -11.96 -33.84 10.74
N VAL A 507 -11.82 -32.62 10.23
CA VAL A 507 -11.22 -31.51 10.97
C VAL A 507 -12.35 -30.84 11.75
N ASP A 508 -12.65 -31.33 12.96
CA ASP A 508 -13.74 -30.81 13.80
C ASP A 508 -13.58 -29.29 14.05
N ALA A 509 -14.58 -28.52 13.64
CA ALA A 509 -14.82 -27.16 14.08
C ALA A 509 -15.17 -27.15 15.58
N GLY A 510 -14.49 -26.33 16.39
CA GLY A 510 -14.94 -25.93 17.73
C GLY A 510 -14.03 -26.29 18.90
N LEU A 511 -13.75 -25.28 19.72
CA LEU A 511 -12.88 -25.22 20.92
C LEU A 511 -13.09 -26.31 21.98
N LEU A 512 -14.20 -27.06 21.98
CA LEU A 512 -14.58 -27.96 23.09
C LEU A 512 -13.71 -29.22 23.25
N ARG A 513 -12.99 -29.68 22.21
CA ARG A 513 -12.14 -30.88 22.30
C ARG A 513 -10.70 -30.64 22.71
N ARG A 514 -10.20 -29.40 22.71
CA ARG A 514 -8.85 -29.08 23.24
C ARG A 514 -8.81 -29.29 24.76
N ALA A 515 -9.93 -29.07 25.46
CA ALA A 515 -10.07 -29.33 26.89
C ALA A 515 -10.04 -30.84 27.23
N PHE A 516 -10.59 -31.71 26.37
CA PHE A 516 -10.62 -33.17 26.61
C PHE A 516 -9.34 -33.91 26.20
N ARG A 517 -8.38 -33.28 25.50
CA ARG A 517 -7.02 -33.83 25.34
C ARG A 517 -6.08 -33.50 26.50
N ALA A 518 -6.39 -32.47 27.30
CA ALA A 518 -5.66 -32.15 28.54
C ALA A 518 -6.04 -33.09 29.71
N LEU A 519 -7.20 -33.74 29.63
CA LEU A 519 -7.66 -34.75 30.58
C LEU A 519 -7.67 -36.12 29.87
N ARG A 520 -6.65 -36.96 30.12
CA ARG A 520 -6.43 -38.30 29.52
C ARG A 520 -7.63 -39.27 29.65
N ILE A 521 -8.73 -39.02 28.95
CA ILE A 521 -9.94 -39.86 28.96
C ILE A 521 -10.50 -39.92 27.53
N ALA A 522 -9.77 -40.58 26.62
CA ALA A 522 -10.35 -41.32 25.50
C ALA A 522 -9.26 -42.21 24.86
N PRO A 523 -9.61 -43.44 24.41
CA PRO A 523 -8.62 -44.41 23.95
C PRO A 523 -8.04 -44.01 22.59
N LYS A 524 -6.75 -44.34 22.38
CA LYS A 524 -6.10 -44.28 21.07
C LYS A 524 -6.85 -45.17 20.09
N ALA A 525 -7.42 -44.58 19.05
CA ALA A 525 -7.69 -45.33 17.83
C ALA A 525 -6.36 -45.54 17.10
N THR A 526 -6.08 -46.80 16.81
CA THR A 526 -4.99 -47.26 15.95
C THR A 526 -5.55 -48.43 15.13
N PRO A 527 -5.02 -48.72 13.94
CA PRO A 527 -4.21 -47.88 13.05
C PRO A 527 -5.04 -47.25 11.93
#